data_AF-A0A2N5ADP0-F1
#
_entry.id   AF-A0A2N5ADP0-F1
#
_cell.length_a   1.000
_cell.length_b   1.000
_cell.length_c   1.000
_cell.angle_alpha   90.00
_cell.angle_beta   90.00
_cell.angle_gamma   90.00
#
_symmetry.space_group_name_H-M   'P 1'
#
loop_
_entity.id
_entity.type
_entity.pdbx_description
1 polymer ?
#
loop_
_entity_poly.entity_id
_entity_poly.type
_entity_poly.pdbx_seq_one_letter_code
_entity_poly.pdbx_strand_id
1 'polypeptide(L)'
;MKQQIQLRRREAVDGVDLPADLPPLLQRLYASRGVRSAQELERSVKGMLPWTQLTGVEKAVEMLHEAFEKGLHIVVVGDFDADGATSTALSVLALRALGYG
;
A
#
# COMPACT_ATOMS: atom_id res chain seq x y z
N MET A 1 34.60 -23.59 21.24
CA MET A 1 34.76 -23.86 19.79
C MET A 1 34.23 -22.65 19.04
N LYS A 2 35.04 -21.96 18.22
CA LYS A 2 34.57 -20.81 17.42
C LYS A 2 33.75 -21.34 16.24
N GLN A 3 32.51 -20.90 16.08
CA GLN A 3 31.74 -21.19 14.87
C GLN A 3 32.46 -20.61 13.66
N GLN A 4 32.69 -21.46 12.66
CA GLN A 4 33.37 -21.08 11.43
C GLN A 4 32.38 -20.31 10.55
N ILE A 5 32.63 -19.02 10.32
CA ILE A 5 31.80 -18.20 9.44
C ILE A 5 31.98 -18.71 8.01
N GLN A 6 30.95 -19.34 7.44
CA GLN A 6 30.92 -19.70 6.03
C GLN A 6 30.27 -18.57 5.23
N LEU A 7 31.05 -17.98 4.31
CA LEU A 7 30.51 -17.08 3.29
C LEU A 7 29.70 -17.91 2.29
N ARG A 8 28.38 -17.72 2.25
CA ARG A 8 27.51 -18.26 1.21
C ARG A 8 27.11 -17.15 0.23
N ARG A 9 27.38 -17.36 -1.05
CA ARG A 9 26.87 -16.50 -2.12
C ARG A 9 25.43 -16.90 -2.43
N ARG A 10 24.51 -15.94 -2.43
CA ARG A 10 23.14 -16.17 -2.92
C ARG A 10 23.17 -16.37 -4.43
N GLU A 11 22.42 -17.34 -4.92
CA GLU A 11 22.22 -17.54 -6.35
C GLU A 11 21.57 -16.30 -6.97
N ALA A 12 21.97 -15.99 -8.20
CA ALA A 12 21.32 -14.94 -8.96
C ALA A 12 19.93 -15.44 -9.39
N VAL A 13 18.94 -14.58 -9.25
CA VAL A 13 17.60 -14.86 -9.79
C VAL A 13 17.64 -14.47 -11.27
N ASP A 14 17.53 -15.47 -12.14
CA ASP A 14 17.48 -15.31 -13.60
C ASP A 14 16.03 -15.25 -14.12
N GLY A 15 15.84 -14.84 -15.38
CA GLY A 15 14.53 -14.87 -16.05
C GLY A 15 13.55 -13.79 -15.61
N VAL A 16 14.07 -12.60 -15.30
CA VAL A 16 13.31 -11.45 -14.77
C VAL A 16 13.10 -10.43 -15.89
N ASP A 17 11.86 -9.97 -16.09
CA ASP A 17 11.50 -9.01 -17.14
C ASP A 17 11.64 -7.57 -16.62
N LEU A 18 12.87 -7.21 -16.26
CA LEU A 18 13.20 -5.88 -15.77
C LEU A 18 13.70 -4.98 -16.92
N PRO A 19 13.48 -3.65 -16.85
CA PRO A 19 13.90 -2.72 -17.89
C PRO A 19 15.42 -2.81 -18.18
N ALA A 20 15.77 -2.88 -19.46
CA ALA A 20 17.16 -3.05 -19.90
C ALA A 20 18.04 -1.81 -19.63
N ASP A 21 17.42 -0.63 -19.49
CA ASP A 21 18.07 0.63 -19.12
C ASP A 21 18.39 0.70 -17.61
N LEU A 22 17.87 -0.23 -16.82
CA LEU A 22 18.16 -0.30 -15.40
C LEU A 22 19.60 -0.81 -15.17
N PRO A 23 20.41 -0.15 -14.31
CA PRO A 23 21.76 -0.62 -13.98
C PRO A 23 21.80 -2.10 -13.55
N PRO A 24 22.80 -2.90 -13.99
CA PRO A 24 22.86 -4.34 -13.70
C PRO A 24 22.82 -4.70 -12.21
N LEU A 25 23.36 -3.82 -11.35
CA LEU A 25 23.29 -3.99 -9.90
C LEU A 25 21.84 -3.87 -9.40
N LEU A 26 21.06 -2.91 -9.90
CA LEU A 26 19.67 -2.72 -9.50
C LEU A 26 18.80 -3.87 -10.01
N GLN A 27 19.02 -4.36 -11.23
CA GLN A 27 18.33 -5.54 -11.75
C GLN A 27 18.50 -6.74 -10.81
N ARG A 28 19.75 -7.03 -10.42
CA ARG A 28 20.06 -8.11 -9.46
C ARG A 28 19.42 -7.89 -8.09
N LEU A 29 19.41 -6.65 -7.58
CA LEU A 29 18.83 -6.31 -6.28
C LEU A 29 17.30 -6.43 -6.27
N TYR A 30 16.62 -5.99 -7.32
CA TYR A 30 15.17 -6.10 -7.44
C TYR A 30 14.74 -7.55 -7.62
N ALA A 31 15.41 -8.29 -8.50
CA ALA A 31 15.20 -9.72 -8.68
C ALA A 31 15.35 -10.49 -7.35
N SER A 32 16.38 -10.15 -6.56
CA SER A 32 16.59 -10.77 -5.24
C SER A 32 15.52 -10.44 -4.19
N ARG A 33 14.72 -9.39 -4.43
CA ARG A 33 13.58 -8.98 -3.61
C ARG A 33 12.25 -9.53 -4.13
N GLY A 34 12.28 -10.35 -5.19
CA GLY A 34 11.10 -10.95 -5.78
C GLY A 34 10.37 -10.07 -6.78
N VAL A 35 10.92 -8.91 -7.14
CA VAL A 35 10.37 -8.07 -8.22
C VAL A 35 10.63 -8.77 -9.55
N ARG A 36 9.58 -9.05 -10.33
CA ARG A 36 9.69 -9.85 -11.56
C ARG A 36 9.51 -9.06 -12.84
N SER A 37 8.91 -7.88 -12.77
CA SER A 37 8.50 -7.10 -13.92
C SER A 37 8.69 -5.60 -13.72
N ALA A 38 8.74 -4.83 -14.81
CA ALA A 38 8.80 -3.38 -14.76
C ALA A 38 7.59 -2.75 -14.04
N GLN A 39 6.41 -3.39 -14.13
CA GLN A 39 5.17 -2.92 -13.52
C GLN A 39 5.24 -2.91 -11.99
N GLU A 40 5.97 -3.86 -11.39
CA GLU A 40 6.19 -3.92 -9.94
C GLU A 40 7.14 -2.82 -9.43
N LEU A 41 7.79 -2.08 -10.34
CA LEU A 41 8.60 -0.91 -10.01
C LEU A 41 7.81 0.40 -10.10
N GLU A 42 6.54 0.36 -10.50
CA GLU A 42 5.66 1.52 -10.50
C GLU A 42 5.39 1.99 -9.06
N ARG A 43 5.59 3.28 -8.82
CA ARG A 43 5.48 3.90 -7.48
C ARG A 43 4.35 4.91 -7.37
N SER A 44 3.75 5.27 -8.49
CA SER A 44 2.56 6.11 -8.51
C SER A 44 1.32 5.29 -8.16
N VAL A 45 0.23 6.00 -7.86
CA VAL A 45 -1.07 5.40 -7.56
C VAL A 45 -1.71 4.69 -8.77
N LYS A 46 -1.12 4.77 -9.97
CA LYS A 46 -1.64 4.12 -11.19
C LYS A 46 -1.72 2.61 -11.07
N GLY A 47 -0.82 2.01 -10.30
CA GLY A 47 -0.79 0.56 -10.05
C GLY A 47 -1.66 0.10 -8.88
N MET A 48 -2.37 1.01 -8.20
CA MET A 48 -3.23 0.63 -7.09
C MET A 48 -4.45 -0.17 -7.58
N LEU A 49 -4.85 -1.16 -6.79
CA LEU A 49 -6.09 -1.87 -7.05
C LEU A 49 -7.28 -0.89 -7.01
N PRO A 50 -8.29 -1.07 -7.87
CA PRO A 50 -9.51 -0.30 -7.82
C PRO A 50 -10.16 -0.38 -6.45
N TRP A 51 -10.68 0.76 -5.94
CA TRP A 51 -11.37 0.81 -4.65
C TRP A 51 -12.60 -0.11 -4.59
N THR A 52 -13.20 -0.45 -5.72
CA THR A 52 -14.32 -1.39 -5.85
C THR A 52 -13.98 -2.83 -5.43
N GLN A 53 -12.69 -3.14 -5.23
CA GLN A 53 -12.26 -4.43 -4.69
C GLN A 53 -12.20 -4.46 -3.16
N LEU A 54 -12.41 -3.32 -2.48
CA LEU A 54 -12.47 -3.28 -1.03
C LEU A 54 -13.76 -3.96 -0.55
N THR A 55 -13.60 -5.05 0.20
CA THR A 55 -14.73 -5.82 0.71
C THR A 55 -15.71 -4.95 1.50
N GLY A 56 -16.96 -4.90 1.05
CA GLY A 56 -18.04 -4.17 1.73
C GLY A 56 -18.04 -2.66 1.50
N VAL A 57 -17.28 -2.16 0.51
CA VAL A 57 -17.16 -0.72 0.24
C VAL A 57 -18.49 -0.08 -0.14
N GLU A 58 -19.32 -0.75 -0.93
CA GLU A 58 -20.63 -0.23 -1.35
C GLU A 58 -21.53 0.00 -0.13
N LYS A 59 -21.65 -1.01 0.74
CA LYS A 59 -22.44 -0.92 1.97
C LYS A 59 -21.89 0.14 2.93
N ALA A 60 -20.57 0.27 3.03
CA ALA A 60 -19.95 1.29 3.88
C ALA A 60 -20.27 2.70 3.38
N VAL A 61 -20.21 2.93 2.07
CA VAL A 61 -20.55 4.21 1.44
C VAL A 61 -22.04 4.54 1.65
N GLU A 62 -22.94 3.57 1.47
CA GLU A 62 -24.38 3.75 1.75
C GLU A 62 -24.62 4.17 3.21
N MET A 63 -24.00 3.48 4.18
CA MET A 63 -24.15 3.81 5.60
C MET A 63 -23.64 5.21 5.94
N LEU A 64 -22.49 5.60 5.36
CA LEU A 64 -21.94 6.94 5.55
C LEU A 64 -22.89 7.98 4.94
N HIS A 65 -23.30 7.80 3.69
CA HIS A 65 -24.22 8.71 3.01
C HIS A 65 -25.54 8.89 3.77
N GLU A 66 -26.14 7.82 4.27
CA GLU A 66 -27.33 7.93 5.12
C GLU A 66 -27.07 8.72 6.41
N ALA A 67 -25.91 8.51 7.05
CA ALA A 67 -25.52 9.26 8.24
C ALA A 67 -25.33 10.76 7.92
N PHE A 68 -24.85 11.09 6.72
CA PHE A 68 -24.79 12.47 6.22
C PHE A 68 -26.18 13.09 6.13
N GLU A 69 -27.08 12.46 5.39
CA GLU A 69 -28.43 12.97 5.13
C GLU A 69 -29.24 13.15 6.42
N LYS A 70 -29.03 12.25 7.39
CA LYS A 70 -29.68 12.27 8.70
C LYS A 70 -28.99 13.19 9.71
N GLY A 71 -27.88 13.82 9.38
CA GLY A 71 -27.13 14.70 10.28
C GLY A 71 -26.57 13.99 11.53
N LEU A 72 -26.17 12.72 11.38
CA LEU A 72 -25.65 11.93 12.49
C LEU A 72 -24.20 12.29 12.80
N HIS A 73 -23.83 12.20 14.09
CA HIS A 73 -22.44 12.32 14.49
C HIS A 73 -21.65 11.06 14.11
N ILE A 74 -20.52 11.25 13.43
CA ILE A 74 -19.58 10.20 13.06
C ILE A 74 -18.33 10.31 13.93
N VAL A 75 -17.93 9.18 14.55
CA VAL A 75 -16.68 9.06 15.29
C VAL A 75 -15.74 8.16 14.51
N VAL A 76 -14.54 8.66 14.20
CA VAL A 76 -13.48 7.88 13.56
C VAL A 76 -12.51 7.38 14.63
N VAL A 77 -12.31 6.07 14.69
CA VAL A 77 -11.41 5.41 15.64
C VAL A 77 -10.33 4.67 14.85
N GLY A 78 -9.08 5.07 15.01
CA GLY A 78 -7.90 4.39 14.45
C GLY A 78 -7.10 3.66 15.51
N ASP A 79 -6.18 2.80 15.06
CA ASP A 79 -5.22 2.12 15.92
C ASP A 79 -4.09 3.08 16.40
N PHE A 80 -3.37 2.67 17.45
CA PHE A 80 -2.28 3.41 18.06
C PHE A 80 -0.94 3.13 17.34
N ASP A 81 -0.91 3.39 16.03
CA ASP A 81 0.33 3.45 15.27
C ASP A 81 0.29 4.60 14.24
N ALA A 82 1.37 4.74 13.47
CA ALA A 82 1.46 5.82 12.49
C ALA A 82 0.41 5.70 11.38
N ASP A 83 0.05 4.47 11.00
CA ASP A 83 -0.95 4.22 9.96
C ASP A 83 -2.36 4.57 10.48
N GLY A 84 -2.71 4.11 11.69
CA GLY A 84 -3.96 4.43 12.38
C GLY A 84 -4.14 5.93 12.62
N ALA A 85 -3.08 6.63 13.05
CA ALA A 85 -3.12 8.08 13.27
C ALA A 85 -3.31 8.86 11.97
N THR A 86 -2.58 8.50 10.90
CA THR A 86 -2.64 9.21 9.62
C THR A 86 -3.95 8.93 8.87
N SER A 87 -4.43 7.69 8.87
CA SER A 87 -5.73 7.32 8.30
C SER A 87 -6.89 8.02 9.01
N THR A 88 -6.87 8.08 10.35
CA THR A 88 -7.88 8.81 11.14
C THR A 88 -7.91 10.30 10.78
N ALA A 89 -6.73 10.94 10.73
CA ALA A 89 -6.64 12.35 10.35
C ALA A 89 -7.17 12.58 8.93
N LEU A 90 -6.79 11.71 7.97
CA LEU A 90 -7.27 11.77 6.59
C LEU A 90 -8.80 11.61 6.51
N SER A 91 -9.38 10.63 7.22
CA SER A 91 -10.83 10.41 7.23
C SER A 91 -11.59 11.63 7.76
N VAL A 92 -11.12 12.25 8.86
CA VAL A 92 -11.74 13.46 9.40
C VAL A 92 -11.65 14.62 8.42
N LEU A 93 -10.48 14.82 7.78
CA LEU A 93 -10.31 15.88 6.78
C LEU A 93 -11.21 15.67 5.55
N ALA A 94 -11.30 14.43 5.06
CA ALA A 94 -12.13 14.09 3.90
C ALA A 94 -13.61 14.29 4.19
N LEU A 95 -14.12 13.79 5.32
CA LEU A 95 -15.52 13.97 5.71
C LEU A 95 -15.87 15.46 5.83
N ARG A 96 -15.01 16.27 6.45
CA ARG A 96 -15.21 17.73 6.54
C ARG A 96 -15.20 18.42 5.18
N ALA A 97 -14.31 18.02 4.28
CA ALA A 97 -14.27 18.56 2.92
C ALA A 97 -15.54 18.23 2.12
N LEU A 98 -16.21 17.12 2.45
CA LEU A 98 -17.51 16.73 1.88
C LEU A 98 -18.71 17.42 2.55
N GLY A 99 -18.48 18.26 3.57
CA GLY A 99 -19.52 19.02 4.25
C GLY A 99 -20.04 18.39 5.55
N TYR A 100 -19.40 17.33 6.08
CA TYR A 100 -19.70 16.87 7.43
C TYR A 100 -19.09 17.82 8.47
N GLY A 101 -19.92 18.42 9.31
CA GLY A 101 -19.49 19.30 10.39
C GLY A 101 -20.62 20.11 10.97
#